data_AF-A0A7G3BKK9-F1
#
_entry.id   AF-A0A7G3BKK9-F1
#
_cell.length_a   1.000
_cell.length_b   1.000
_cell.length_c   1.000
_cell.angle_alpha   90.00
_cell.angle_beta   90.00
_cell.angle_gamma   90.00
#
_symmetry.space_group_name_H-M   'P 1'
#
loop_
_entity.id
_entity.type
_entity.pdbx_description
1 polymer ?
#
loop_
_entity_poly.entity_id
_entity_poly.type
_entity_poly.pdbx_seq_one_letter_code
_entity_poly.pdbx_strand_id
1 'polypeptide(L)'
;MREYLKYAEIESKELGYTMDGVRVYLGAYPTEAEVGYTTMFMVPTRTASFAKAGSMLNLLPTDNGDVPDGSPLNDGVFGNPPPSEYPQQKVNTSRIV
;
A
#
# COMPACT_ATOMS: atom_id res chain seq x y z
N MET A 1 13.77 0.29 0.31
CA MET A 1 12.79 -0.09 1.36
C MET A 1 13.09 0.51 2.74
N ARG A 2 14.26 0.25 3.35
CA ARG A 2 14.55 0.80 4.71
C ARG A 2 14.57 2.33 4.71
N GLU A 3 15.04 2.93 3.62
CA GLU A 3 15.00 4.37 3.40
C GLU A 3 13.58 4.92 3.33
N TYR A 4 12.67 4.23 2.62
CA TYR A 4 11.26 4.61 2.59
C TYR A 4 10.61 4.52 3.97
N LEU A 5 10.87 3.46 4.74
CA LEU A 5 10.32 3.34 6.10
C LEU A 5 10.80 4.51 6.99
N LYS A 6 12.08 4.85 6.93
CA LYS A 6 12.64 5.99 7.66
C LYS A 6 12.00 7.32 7.23
N TYR A 7 11.82 7.52 5.93
CA TYR A 7 11.13 8.69 5.39
C TYR A 7 9.69 8.77 5.91
N ALA A 8 8.94 7.67 5.79
CA ALA A 8 7.54 7.60 6.16
C ALA A 8 7.33 7.79 7.68
N GLU A 9 8.25 7.29 8.51
CA GLU A 9 8.24 7.54 9.96
C GLU A 9 8.44 9.02 10.29
N ILE A 10 9.38 9.69 9.62
CA ILE A 10 9.65 11.13 9.80
C ILE A 10 8.45 11.95 9.36
N GLU A 11 7.95 11.70 8.15
CA GLU A 11 6.78 12.39 7.58
C GLU A 11 5.54 12.20 8.47
N SER A 12 5.26 10.97 8.91
CA SER A 12 4.14 10.69 9.81
C SER A 12 4.23 11.51 11.09
N LYS A 13 5.45 11.63 11.65
CA LYS A 13 5.70 12.44 12.85
C LYS A 13 5.50 13.93 12.60
N GLU A 14 5.96 14.44 11.46
CA GLU A 14 5.74 15.84 11.05
C GLU A 14 4.24 16.16 10.88
N LEU A 15 3.45 15.19 10.41
CA LEU A 15 2.00 15.25 10.31
C LEU A 15 1.25 15.04 11.65
N GLY A 16 1.98 14.82 12.75
CA GLY A 16 1.40 14.67 14.09
C GLY A 16 0.92 13.26 14.43
N TYR A 17 1.32 12.26 13.64
CA TYR A 17 0.94 10.86 13.83
C TYR A 17 2.14 9.99 14.24
N THR A 18 1.84 8.86 14.88
CA THR A 18 2.83 7.80 15.10
C THR A 18 2.57 6.71 14.08
N MET A 19 3.56 6.46 13.21
CA MET A 19 3.50 5.37 12.25
C MET A 19 3.55 4.03 12.98
N ASP A 20 2.67 3.10 12.63
CA ASP A 20 2.61 1.75 13.22
C ASP A 20 2.78 0.62 12.20
N GLY A 21 2.87 0.96 10.92
CA GLY A 21 2.97 -0.01 9.85
C GLY A 21 2.89 0.61 8.46
N VAL A 22 2.77 -0.27 7.46
CA VAL A 22 2.59 0.07 6.06
C VAL A 22 1.45 -0.77 5.50
N ARG A 23 0.58 -0.15 4.71
CA ARG A 23 -0.43 -0.83 3.90
C ARG A 23 0.02 -0.88 2.45
N VAL A 24 -0.23 -2.01 1.79
CA VAL A 24 0.04 -2.19 0.37
C VAL A 24 -1.26 -2.11 -0.42
N TYR A 25 -1.33 -1.17 -1.35
CA TYR A 25 -2.41 -1.09 -2.33
C TYR A 25 -1.93 -1.64 -3.68
N LEU A 26 -2.84 -2.30 -4.39
CA LEU A 26 -2.62 -2.81 -5.73
C LEU A 26 -3.47 -1.99 -6.70
N GLY A 27 -2.83 -1.39 -7.71
CA GLY A 27 -3.50 -0.70 -8.80
C GLY A 27 -3.06 -1.26 -10.15
N ALA A 28 -3.73 -0.82 -11.21
CA ALA A 28 -3.31 -1.04 -12.58
C ALA A 28 -3.58 0.25 -13.36
N TYR A 29 -2.65 0.63 -14.24
CA TYR A 29 -2.78 1.80 -15.11
C TYR A 29 -2.87 1.35 -16.57
N PRO A 30 -4.00 0.78 -17.03
CA PRO A 30 -4.17 0.42 -18.43
C PRO A 30 -4.30 1.66 -19.31
N THR A 31 -3.96 1.51 -20.58
CA THR A 31 -4.34 2.46 -21.64
C THR A 31 -5.20 1.74 -22.67
N GLU A 32 -5.79 2.48 -23.62
CA GLU A 32 -6.53 1.86 -24.75
C GLU A 32 -5.66 0.90 -25.58
N ALA A 33 -4.34 1.06 -25.55
CA ALA A 33 -3.40 0.26 -26.34
C ALA A 33 -2.69 -0.84 -25.54
N GLU A 34 -2.66 -0.76 -24.20
CA GLU A 34 -1.82 -1.62 -23.37
C GLU A 34 -2.56 -2.15 -22.14
N VAL A 35 -2.38 -3.45 -21.85
CA VAL A 35 -2.83 -4.06 -20.60
C VAL A 35 -2.01 -3.49 -19.44
N GLY A 36 -2.69 -2.85 -18.48
CA GLY A 36 -2.04 -2.28 -17.31
C GLY A 36 -1.51 -3.38 -16.39
N TYR A 37 -0.19 -3.39 -16.14
CA TYR A 37 0.41 -4.28 -15.14
C TYR A 37 0.08 -3.80 -13.72
N THR A 38 0.17 -4.72 -12.76
CA THR A 38 -0.05 -4.41 -11.34
C THR A 38 1.04 -3.47 -10.80
N THR A 39 0.61 -2.30 -10.34
CA THR A 39 1.44 -1.35 -9.57
C THR A 39 1.16 -1.55 -8.08
N MET A 40 2.23 -1.60 -7.27
CA MET A 40 2.12 -1.68 -5.81
C MET A 40 2.43 -0.31 -5.20
N PHE A 41 1.55 0.17 -4.32
CA PHE A 41 1.76 1.37 -3.53
C PHE A 41 1.92 0.99 -2.08
N MET A 42 2.91 1.57 -1.40
CA MET A 42 3.06 1.43 0.04
C MET A 42 2.64 2.74 0.72
N VAL A 43 1.81 2.68 1.74
CA VAL A 43 1.27 3.84 2.45
C VAL A 43 1.51 3.68 3.95
N PRO A 44 2.03 4.69 4.68
CA PRO A 44 2.19 4.59 6.12
C PRO A 44 0.84 4.53 6.83
N THR A 45 0.74 3.71 7.87
CA THR A 45 -0.45 3.58 8.71
C THR A 45 -0.23 4.17 10.09
N ARG A 46 -1.33 4.49 10.77
CA ARG A 46 -1.40 4.93 12.15
C ARG A 46 -2.50 4.21 12.91
N THR A 47 -2.31 4.17 14.23
CA THR A 47 -3.36 3.91 15.19
C THR A 47 -3.65 5.21 15.92
N ALA A 48 -4.91 5.65 15.95
CA ALA A 48 -5.31 6.77 16.79
C ALA A 48 -5.10 6.40 18.26
N SER A 49 -4.13 7.05 18.91
CA SER A 49 -4.01 7.00 20.37
C SER A 49 -4.94 8.06 20.95
N PHE A 50 -6.20 7.70 21.19
CA PHE A 50 -7.06 8.54 22.03
C PHE A 50 -6.46 8.56 23.43
N ALA A 51 -5.87 9.68 23.83
CA ALA A 51 -5.41 9.88 25.20
C ALA A 51 -6.59 9.64 26.14
N LYS A 52 -6.48 8.56 26.91
CA LYS A 52 -7.52 8.00 27.76
C LYS A 52 -7.75 8.89 28.98
N ALA A 53 -8.33 10.07 28.79
CA ALA A 53 -8.71 10.98 29.85
C ALA A 53 -10.23 11.06 29.98
N GLY A 54 -10.82 10.00 30.54
CA GLY A 54 -12.18 10.02 31.08
C GLY A 54 -13.32 9.93 30.07
N SER A 55 -14.27 9.04 30.35
CA SER A 55 -15.63 8.99 29.80
C SER A 55 -15.79 8.45 28.36
N MET A 56 -16.46 7.29 28.28
CA MET A 56 -17.18 6.68 27.15
C MET A 56 -16.48 6.42 25.79
N LEU A 57 -15.32 7.02 25.51
CA LEU A 57 -14.59 6.88 24.24
C LEU A 57 -13.90 5.52 24.04
N ASN A 58 -13.73 4.72 25.10
CA ASN A 58 -13.10 3.39 25.03
C ASN A 58 -13.98 2.31 24.36
N LEU A 59 -15.25 2.60 24.06
CA LEU A 59 -16.14 1.71 23.30
C LEU A 59 -16.15 2.03 21.80
N LEU A 60 -15.54 3.14 21.38
CA LEU A 60 -15.44 3.45 19.95
C LEU A 60 -14.33 2.59 19.32
N PRO A 61 -14.52 2.11 18.08
CA PRO A 61 -13.47 1.41 17.36
C PRO A 61 -12.20 2.26 17.35
N THR A 62 -11.06 1.62 17.61
CA THR A 62 -9.76 2.25 17.42
C THR A 62 -9.67 2.70 15.95
N ASP A 63 -9.48 3.99 15.73
CA ASP A 63 -9.32 4.54 14.39
C ASP A 63 -7.94 4.16 13.85
N ASN A 64 -7.90 2.98 13.22
CA ASN A 64 -6.74 2.42 12.56
C ASN A 64 -6.86 2.73 11.07
N GLY A 65 -5.89 3.45 10.52
CA GLY A 65 -6.01 3.97 9.16
C GLY A 65 -4.68 4.33 8.55
N ASP A 66 -4.72 4.78 7.31
CA ASP A 66 -3.56 5.39 6.69
C ASP A 66 -3.28 6.72 7.39
N VAL A 67 -2.01 7.13 7.41
CA VAL A 67 -1.64 8.48 7.85
C VAL A 67 -2.27 9.47 6.86
N PRO A 68 -3.20 10.35 7.30
CA PRO A 68 -3.74 11.38 6.43
C PRO A 68 -2.60 12.26 5.89
N ASP A 69 -2.63 12.53 4.58
CA ASP A 69 -1.60 13.28 3.85
C ASP A 69 -0.19 12.63 3.85
N GLY A 70 -0.06 11.39 4.33
CA GLY A 70 1.18 10.61 4.23
C GLY A 70 1.45 10.18 2.79
N SER A 71 2.70 10.30 2.35
CA SER A 71 3.06 10.07 0.96
C SER A 71 3.15 8.57 0.63
N PRO A 72 2.41 8.09 -0.37
CA PRO A 72 2.58 6.72 -0.86
C PRO A 72 3.94 6.57 -1.56
N LEU A 73 4.64 5.46 -1.33
CA LEU A 73 5.69 5.03 -2.25
C LEU A 73 5.05 4.38 -3.48
N ASN A 74 5.14 5.08 -4.60
CA ASN A 74 4.86 4.53 -5.92
C ASN A 74 6.17 4.37 -6.69
N ASP A 75 6.90 3.30 -6.41
CA ASP A 75 8.13 2.93 -7.14
C ASP A 75 7.92 1.67 -7.99
N GLY A 76 6.67 1.44 -8.41
CA GLY A 76 6.30 0.36 -9.31
C GLY A 76 6.73 0.69 -10.73
N VAL A 77 8.02 0.55 -11.04
CA VAL A 77 8.54 0.59 -12.41
C VAL A 77 8.32 -0.74 -13.13
N PHE A 78 8.49 -0.77 -14.45
CA PHE A 78 8.71 -2.00 -15.21
C PHE A 78 10.01 -2.66 -14.73
N GLY A 79 9.95 -3.36 -13.60
CA GLY A 79 11.10 -4.10 -13.08
C GLY A 79 11.50 -5.20 -14.06
N ASN A 80 12.69 -5.77 -13.87
CA ASN A 80 12.99 -7.09 -14.41
C ASN A 80 12.23 -8.11 -13.57
N PRO A 81 11.13 -8.71 -14.07
CA PRO A 81 10.48 -9.76 -13.33
C PRO A 81 11.52 -10.87 -13.06
N PRO A 82 11.45 -11.54 -11.89
CA PRO A 82 12.26 -12.71 -11.65
C PRO A 82 12.16 -13.69 -12.83
N PRO A 83 13.24 -14.44 -13.16
CA PRO A 83 13.23 -15.42 -14.23
C PRO A 83 11.97 -16.30 -14.14
N SER A 84 11.34 -16.53 -15.29
CA SER A 84 9.99 -17.08 -15.43
C SER A 84 9.90 -18.58 -15.07
N GLU A 85 10.26 -18.98 -13.86
CA GLU A 85 9.97 -20.32 -13.33
C GLU A 85 8.58 -20.41 -12.70
N TYR A 86 7.81 -19.31 -12.70
CA TYR A 86 6.41 -19.35 -12.33
C TYR A 86 5.61 -20.07 -13.42
N PRO A 87 4.79 -21.09 -13.08
CA PRO A 87 3.94 -21.78 -14.04
C PRO A 87 2.88 -20.81 -14.58
N GLN A 88 3.17 -20.16 -15.70
CA GLN A 88 2.16 -19.49 -16.50
C GLN A 88 1.31 -20.60 -17.12
N GLN A 89 0.06 -20.73 -16.65
CA GLN A 89 -0.88 -21.65 -17.27
C GLN A 89 -0.97 -21.29 -18.75
N LYS A 90 -0.53 -22.20 -19.62
CA LYS A 90 -0.70 -22.04 -21.06
C LYS A 90 -2.18 -22.09 -21.34
N VAL A 91 -2.82 -20.93 -21.53
CA VAL A 91 -4.20 -20.88 -22.00
C VAL A 91 -4.20 -21.46 -23.41
N ASN A 92 -4.75 -22.67 -23.55
CA ASN A 92 -4.88 -23.34 -24.83
C ASN A 92 -6.00 -22.65 -25.63
N THR A 93 -5.63 -21.77 -26.55
CA THR A 93 -6.54 -20.99 -27.39
C THR A 93 -7.28 -21.82 -28.44
N SER A 94 -7.12 -23.14 -28.49
CA SER A 94 -7.76 -24.01 -29.49
C SER A 94 -9.21 -24.43 -29.18
N ARG A 95 -9.95 -23.73 -28.31
CA ARG A 95 -11.32 -24.15 -27.89
C ARG A 95 -12.42 -23.08 -27.99
N ILE A 96 -12.25 -22.07 -28.83
CA ILE A 96 -13.38 -21.21 -29.21
C ILE A 96 -13.49 -21.21 -30.74
N VAL A 97 -14.27 -22.15 -31.24
CA VAL A 97 -14.96 -22.13 -32.54
C VAL A 97 -16.36 -22.66 -32.31
#